data_AF-A0A9E0M6R7-F1
#
_entry.id   AF-A0A9E0M6R7-F1
#
_cell.length_a   1.000
_cell.length_b   1.000
_cell.length_c   1.000
_cell.angle_alpha   90.00
_cell.angle_beta   90.00
_cell.angle_gamma   90.00
#
_symmetry.space_group_name_H-M   'P 1'
#
loop_
_entity.id
_entity.type
_entity.pdbx_description
1 polymer ?
#
loop_
_entity_poly.entity_id
_entity_poly.type
_entity_poly.pdbx_seq_one_letter_code
_entity_poly.pdbx_strand_id
1 'polypeptide(L)'
;MPLHIVRLGSPRAPGEGLRIGTVRRTPQAWQAFARRYRREMAAPDAAHAIALLAALSRQADFAVGCYCEDESRCHRSLLREWLAGLGRDADRCLEAAHGDEVRAAYARQTDRARALGLFDAPTFVCGDEIFWGDDRLDDAIDWARGAALPAPRPGARA
;
A
#
# COMPACT_ATOMS: atom_id res chain seq x y z
N MET A 1 -31.32 -13.65 -0.53
CA MET A 1 -30.05 -13.47 0.21
C MET A 1 -29.89 -11.98 0.45
N PRO A 2 -30.08 -11.47 1.68
CA PRO A 2 -29.95 -10.04 1.96
C PRO A 2 -28.48 -9.59 1.84
N LEU A 3 -28.26 -8.48 1.14
CA LEU A 3 -26.98 -7.79 1.12
C LEU A 3 -26.86 -6.96 2.40
N HIS A 4 -25.94 -7.33 3.29
CA HIS A 4 -25.65 -6.57 4.50
C HIS A 4 -24.39 -5.74 4.31
N ILE A 5 -24.53 -4.41 4.32
CA ILE A 5 -23.39 -3.49 4.34
C ILE A 5 -22.97 -3.29 5.80
N VAL A 6 -21.73 -3.65 6.12
CA VAL A 6 -21.20 -3.59 7.48
C VAL A 6 -19.94 -2.71 7.51
N ARG A 7 -19.81 -1.89 8.54
CA ARG A 7 -18.62 -1.06 8.73
C ARG A 7 -17.46 -1.93 9.20
N LEU A 8 -16.36 -1.95 8.45
CA LEU A 8 -15.09 -2.53 8.87
C LEU A 8 -14.72 -2.05 10.29
N GLY A 9 -14.34 -2.98 11.16
CA GLY A 9 -13.99 -2.69 12.56
C GLY A 9 -15.15 -2.81 13.57
N SER A 10 -16.40 -2.56 13.18
CA SER A 10 -17.54 -2.61 14.13
C SER A 10 -17.72 -3.99 14.82
N PRO A 11 -18.28 -4.05 16.04
CA PRO A 11 -18.68 -5.31 16.68
C PRO A 11 -19.63 -6.13 15.78
N ARG A 12 -19.65 -7.45 15.94
CA ARG A 12 -20.55 -8.32 15.17
C ARG A 12 -21.93 -8.40 15.81
N ALA A 13 -22.98 -8.23 15.02
CA ALA A 13 -24.34 -8.49 15.44
C ALA A 13 -24.63 -10.00 15.47
N PRO A 14 -25.56 -10.47 16.32
CA PRO A 14 -26.06 -11.83 16.26
C PRO A 14 -26.64 -12.14 14.87
N GLY A 15 -26.27 -13.28 14.28
CA GLY A 15 -26.80 -13.73 12.98
C GLY A 15 -26.23 -13.02 11.74
N GLU A 16 -25.22 -12.16 11.88
CA GLU A 16 -24.69 -11.31 10.79
C GLU A 16 -24.08 -12.08 9.59
N GLY A 17 -23.74 -13.36 9.73
CA GLY A 17 -23.12 -14.13 8.65
C GLY A 17 -21.65 -13.74 8.40
N LEU A 18 -21.02 -14.27 7.34
CA LEU A 18 -19.58 -14.06 7.10
C LEU A 18 -19.29 -12.64 6.59
N ARG A 19 -18.34 -11.93 7.22
CA ARG A 19 -17.74 -10.71 6.65
C ARG A 19 -16.60 -11.08 5.71
N ILE A 20 -16.71 -10.72 4.44
CA ILE A 20 -15.64 -10.87 3.45
C ILE A 20 -14.75 -9.61 3.51
N GLY A 21 -13.43 -9.77 3.53
CA GLY A 21 -12.48 -8.65 3.54
C GLY A 21 -12.13 -8.03 4.90
N THR A 22 -12.66 -8.55 6.02
CA THR A 22 -12.26 -8.11 7.37
C THR A 22 -11.33 -9.11 8.05
N VAL A 23 -10.15 -8.67 8.51
CA VAL A 23 -9.23 -9.51 9.30
C VAL A 23 -9.22 -9.03 10.76
N ARG A 24 -10.07 -9.62 11.61
CA ARG A 24 -9.89 -9.53 13.07
C ARG A 24 -9.08 -10.73 13.55
N ARG A 25 -7.99 -10.48 14.28
CA ARG A 25 -7.13 -11.54 14.83
C ARG A 25 -7.40 -11.72 16.32
N THR A 26 -7.57 -12.97 16.76
CA THR A 26 -7.44 -13.33 18.18
C THR A 26 -6.03 -13.02 18.67
N PRO A 27 -5.78 -12.90 19.98
CA PRO A 27 -4.43 -12.67 20.51
C PRO A 27 -3.40 -13.69 20.01
N GLN A 28 -3.77 -14.98 19.97
CA GLN A 28 -2.90 -16.05 19.45
C GLN A 28 -2.63 -15.90 17.94
N ALA A 29 -3.67 -15.59 17.16
CA ALA A 29 -3.53 -15.36 15.72
C ALA A 29 -2.67 -14.11 15.42
N TRP A 30 -2.74 -13.09 16.26
CA TRP A 30 -1.89 -11.90 16.17
C TRP A 30 -0.42 -12.26 16.42
N GLN A 31 -0.11 -13.00 17.48
CA GLN A 31 1.27 -13.42 17.75
C GLN A 31 1.86 -14.27 16.61
N ALA A 32 1.07 -15.19 16.04
CA ALA A 32 1.49 -15.98 14.89
C ALA A 32 1.75 -15.10 13.65
N PHE A 33 0.86 -14.15 13.37
CA PHE A 33 1.04 -13.17 12.30
C PHE A 33 2.31 -12.33 12.52
N ALA A 34 2.51 -11.77 13.72
CA ALA A 34 3.66 -10.91 14.01
C ALA A 34 4.99 -11.66 13.85
N ARG A 35 5.09 -12.92 14.29
CA ARG A 35 6.27 -13.76 14.06
C ARG A 35 6.52 -13.99 12.57
N ARG A 36 5.47 -14.33 11.81
CA ARG A 36 5.57 -14.56 10.37
C ARG A 36 5.99 -13.28 9.63
N TYR A 37 5.35 -12.16 9.93
CA TYR A 37 5.63 -10.86 9.33
C TYR A 37 7.09 -10.45 9.57
N ARG A 38 7.60 -10.54 10.80
CA ARG A 38 9.01 -10.23 11.10
C ARG A 38 9.97 -11.12 10.30
N ARG A 39 9.67 -12.41 10.17
CA ARG A 39 10.49 -13.33 9.36
C ARG A 39 10.46 -12.97 7.88
N GLU A 40 9.30 -12.60 7.34
CA GLU A 40 9.17 -12.17 5.93
C GLU A 40 9.93 -10.86 5.69
N MET A 41 9.83 -9.87 6.58
CA MET A 41 10.55 -8.59 6.45
C MET A 41 12.06 -8.73 6.62
N ALA A 42 12.53 -9.75 7.35
CA ALA A 42 13.96 -10.06 7.48
C ALA A 42 14.52 -10.89 6.32
N ALA A 43 13.68 -11.38 5.40
CA ALA A 43 14.15 -12.10 4.23
C ALA A 43 14.97 -11.17 3.31
N PRO A 44 16.04 -11.66 2.65
CA PRO A 44 16.91 -10.82 1.82
C PRO A 44 16.15 -10.02 0.77
N ASP A 45 15.19 -10.62 0.08
CA ASP A 45 14.42 -9.95 -0.97
C ASP A 45 13.59 -8.79 -0.43
N ALA A 46 12.94 -8.98 0.74
CA ALA A 46 12.19 -7.91 1.39
C ALA A 46 13.12 -6.79 1.88
N ALA A 47 14.27 -7.14 2.46
CA ALA A 47 15.26 -6.17 2.89
C ALA A 47 15.81 -5.33 1.73
N HIS A 48 16.12 -5.97 0.60
CA HIS A 48 16.56 -5.28 -0.62
C HIS A 48 15.46 -4.39 -1.21
N ALA A 49 14.22 -4.87 -1.25
CA ALA A 49 13.08 -4.06 -1.71
C ALA A 49 12.88 -2.81 -0.83
N ILE A 50 12.97 -2.95 0.49
CA ILE A 50 12.89 -1.82 1.43
C ILE A 50 14.05 -0.84 1.22
N ALA A 51 15.27 -1.33 1.03
CA ALA A 51 16.42 -0.49 0.74
C ALA A 51 16.25 0.29 -0.58
N LEU A 52 15.70 -0.36 -1.61
CA LEU A 52 15.36 0.30 -2.87
C LEU A 52 14.29 1.36 -2.68
N LEU A 53 13.19 1.06 -1.98
CA LEU A 53 12.14 2.03 -1.68
C LEU A 53 12.69 3.23 -0.90
N ALA A 54 13.58 3.00 0.08
CA ALA A 54 14.25 4.06 0.83
C ALA A 54 15.21 4.89 -0.05
N ALA A 55 15.79 4.29 -1.09
CA ALA A 55 16.62 5.02 -2.05
C ALA A 55 15.76 5.88 -2.99
N LEU A 56 14.64 5.34 -3.45
CA LEU A 56 13.68 6.03 -4.31
C LEU A 56 12.92 7.13 -3.58
N SER A 57 12.68 6.98 -2.27
CA SER A 57 11.92 7.96 -1.48
C SER A 57 12.57 9.34 -1.41
N ARG A 58 13.84 9.46 -1.81
CA ARG A 58 14.53 10.75 -1.97
C ARG A 58 14.07 11.55 -3.19
N GLN A 59 13.41 10.90 -4.15
CA GLN A 59 13.02 11.47 -5.44
C GLN A 59 11.52 11.31 -5.73
N ALA A 60 10.84 10.41 -5.02
CA ALA A 60 9.42 10.15 -5.17
C ALA A 60 8.76 9.98 -3.80
N ASP A 61 7.53 10.48 -3.65
CA ASP A 61 6.75 10.24 -2.45
C ASP A 61 6.08 8.86 -2.52
N PHE A 62 6.13 8.13 -1.40
CA PHE A 62 5.44 6.85 -1.25
C PHE A 62 4.50 6.92 -0.05
N ALA A 63 3.24 6.52 -0.25
CA ALA A 63 2.26 6.41 0.82
C ALA A 63 1.87 4.93 1.03
N VAL A 64 1.94 4.46 2.28
CA VAL A 64 1.49 3.12 2.67
C VAL A 64 0.34 3.25 3.65
N GLY A 65 -0.83 2.73 3.29
CA GLY A 65 -2.03 2.76 4.13
C GLY A 65 -2.16 1.55 5.07
N CYS A 66 -2.56 1.77 6.33
CA CYS A 66 -3.12 0.72 7.21
C CYS A 66 -4.63 0.96 7.37
N TYR A 67 -5.44 -0.05 7.07
CA TYR A 67 -6.89 -0.02 7.33
C TYR A 67 -7.27 -0.71 8.66
N CYS A 68 -6.28 -1.04 9.50
CA CYS A 68 -6.55 -1.67 10.79
C CYS A 68 -6.97 -0.62 11.83
N GLU A 69 -8.11 -0.87 12.45
CA GLU A 69 -8.69 -0.06 13.54
C GLU A 69 -7.83 -0.10 14.82
N ASP A 70 -7.38 -1.28 15.24
CA ASP A 70 -6.56 -1.47 16.45
C ASP A 70 -5.07 -1.44 16.10
N GLU A 71 -4.38 -0.37 16.49
CA GLU A 71 -2.94 -0.20 16.25
C GLU A 71 -2.09 -1.24 16.99
N SER A 72 -2.51 -1.69 18.17
CA SER A 72 -1.79 -2.73 18.93
C SER A 72 -1.73 -4.06 18.17
N ARG A 73 -2.61 -4.22 17.17
CA ARG A 73 -2.72 -5.39 16.29
C ARG A 73 -2.64 -5.02 14.79
N CYS A 74 -1.99 -3.89 14.45
CA CYS A 74 -1.64 -3.48 13.07
C CYS A 74 -0.12 -3.65 12.86
N HIS A 75 0.33 -3.72 11.61
CA HIS A 75 1.76 -3.63 11.28
C HIS A 75 2.42 -2.34 11.84
N ARG A 76 1.65 -1.29 12.13
CA ARG A 76 2.12 -0.04 12.74
C ARG A 76 2.81 -0.26 14.09
N SER A 77 2.31 -1.17 14.94
CA SER A 77 3.01 -1.49 16.20
C SER A 77 4.34 -2.18 15.95
N LEU A 78 4.40 -3.10 14.96
CA LEU A 78 5.64 -3.76 14.54
C LEU A 78 6.65 -2.77 13.94
N LEU A 79 6.16 -1.77 13.19
CA LEU A 79 6.98 -0.70 12.62
C LEU A 79 7.59 0.19 13.71
N ARG A 80 6.81 0.54 14.75
CA ARG A 80 7.35 1.29 15.91
C ARG A 80 8.48 0.54 16.60
N GLU A 81 8.28 -0.75 16.88
CA GLU A 81 9.32 -1.60 17.47
C GLU A 81 10.58 -1.63 16.60
N TRP A 82 10.41 -1.74 15.28
CA TRP A 82 11.53 -1.79 14.35
C TRP A 82 12.30 -0.46 14.29
N LEU A 83 11.60 0.68 14.22
CA LEU A 83 12.22 2.02 14.26
C LEU A 83 13.02 2.23 15.55
N ALA A 84 12.45 1.83 16.69
CA ALA A 84 13.14 1.89 17.98
C ALA A 84 14.40 1.01 17.99
N GLY A 85 14.33 -0.20 17.41
CA GLY A 85 15.48 -1.09 17.25
C GLY A 85 16.61 -0.51 16.38
N LEU A 86 16.30 0.44 15.50
CA LEU A 86 17.27 1.22 14.71
C LEU A 86 17.77 2.48 15.43
N GLY A 87 17.39 2.69 16.69
CA GLY A 87 17.73 3.88 17.47
C GLY A 87 17.00 5.15 17.00
N ARG A 88 15.87 5.01 16.29
CA ARG A 88 15.03 6.13 15.87
C ARG A 88 13.92 6.38 16.88
N ASP A 89 13.55 7.64 17.04
CA ASP A 89 12.31 8.02 17.73
C ASP A 89 11.12 7.65 16.84
N ALA A 90 10.52 6.50 17.14
CA ALA A 90 9.42 5.95 16.36
C ALA A 90 8.20 6.88 16.35
N ASP A 91 7.92 7.54 17.47
CA ASP A 91 6.75 8.41 17.61
C ASP A 91 6.95 9.65 16.74
N ARG A 92 8.11 10.31 16.84
CA ARG A 92 8.46 11.45 16.00
C ARG A 92 8.46 11.10 14.51
N CYS A 93 8.97 9.92 14.13
CA CYS A 93 8.96 9.47 12.74
C CYS A 93 7.54 9.32 12.19
N LEU A 94 6.64 8.73 12.98
CA LEU A 94 5.24 8.52 12.58
C LEU A 94 4.44 9.82 12.60
N GLU A 95 4.67 10.69 13.57
CA GLU A 95 4.10 12.03 13.59
C GLU A 95 4.50 12.83 12.34
N ALA A 96 5.78 12.79 11.96
CA ALA A 96 6.26 13.42 10.74
C ALA A 96 5.61 12.84 9.47
N ALA A 97 5.45 11.52 9.40
CA ALA A 97 4.74 10.85 8.29
C ALA A 97 3.26 11.26 8.20
N HIS A 98 2.67 11.67 9.32
CA HIS A 98 1.33 12.25 9.39
C HIS A 98 1.37 13.77 9.54
N GLY A 99 2.43 14.44 9.09
CA GLY A 99 2.52 15.90 9.11
C GLY A 99 1.63 16.57 8.06
N ASP A 100 1.35 17.86 8.24
CA ASP A 100 0.53 18.64 7.31
C ASP A 100 1.12 18.70 5.91
N GLU A 101 2.45 18.85 5.80
CA GLU A 101 3.09 18.89 4.48
C GLU A 101 2.98 17.55 3.75
N VAL A 102 3.11 16.41 4.45
CA VAL A 102 2.95 15.08 3.84
C VAL A 102 1.51 14.87 3.38
N ARG A 103 0.53 15.29 4.18
CA ARG A 103 -0.89 15.29 3.77
C ARG A 103 -1.14 16.17 2.55
N ALA A 104 -0.55 17.36 2.52
CA ALA A 104 -0.69 18.29 1.41
C ALA A 104 -0.03 17.72 0.13
N ALA A 105 1.15 17.10 0.24
CA ALA A 105 1.81 16.43 -0.88
C ALA A 105 0.95 15.29 -1.44
N TYR A 106 0.40 14.43 -0.58
CA TYR A 106 -0.50 13.35 -0.98
C TYR A 106 -1.75 13.89 -1.69
N ALA A 107 -2.36 14.97 -1.19
CA ALA A 107 -3.49 15.62 -1.83
C ALA A 107 -3.13 16.17 -3.22
N ARG A 108 -2.01 16.89 -3.34
CA ARG A 108 -1.51 17.42 -4.64
C ARG A 108 -1.26 16.31 -5.66
N GLN A 109 -0.68 15.18 -5.24
CA GLN A 109 -0.46 14.03 -6.11
C GLN A 109 -1.77 13.39 -6.56
N THR A 110 -2.75 13.29 -5.65
CA THR A 110 -4.09 12.79 -5.97
C THR A 110 -4.81 13.70 -6.97
N ASP A 111 -4.71 15.03 -6.80
CA ASP A 111 -5.31 15.99 -7.73
C ASP A 111 -4.63 15.97 -9.10
N ARG A 112 -3.31 15.77 -9.15
CA ARG A 112 -2.59 15.54 -10.40
C ARG A 112 -3.09 14.28 -11.11
N ALA A 113 -3.27 13.17 -10.38
CA ALA A 113 -3.81 11.94 -10.95
C ALA A 113 -5.21 12.16 -11.55
N ARG A 114 -6.09 12.88 -10.84
CA ARG A 114 -7.41 13.26 -11.35
C ARG A 114 -7.35 14.13 -12.60
N ALA A 115 -6.45 15.12 -12.63
CA ALA A 115 -6.27 16.01 -13.79
C ALA A 115 -5.79 15.25 -15.03
N LEU A 116 -5.05 14.15 -14.85
CA LEU A 116 -4.64 13.23 -15.91
C LEU A 116 -5.73 12.21 -16.29
N GLY A 117 -6.92 12.27 -15.67
CA GLY A 117 -8.01 11.32 -15.94
C GLY A 117 -7.81 9.94 -15.32
N LEU A 118 -6.88 9.78 -14.36
CA LEU A 118 -6.64 8.52 -13.69
C LEU A 118 -7.78 8.24 -12.69
N PHE A 119 -8.48 7.12 -12.84
CA PHE A 119 -9.66 6.76 -12.04
C PHE A 119 -9.52 5.45 -11.26
N ASP A 120 -8.47 4.67 -11.50
CA ASP A 120 -8.23 3.37 -10.87
C ASP A 120 -6.74 3.19 -10.52
N ALA A 121 -6.41 2.13 -9.80
CA ALA A 121 -5.05 1.79 -9.41
C ALA A 121 -4.80 0.26 -9.44
N PRO A 122 -3.59 -0.18 -9.80
CA PRO A 122 -2.46 0.63 -10.26
C PRO A 122 -2.64 1.13 -11.70
N THR A 123 -2.07 2.29 -11.99
CA THR A 123 -2.01 2.90 -13.33
C THR A 123 -0.68 3.63 -13.48
N PHE A 124 -0.02 3.48 -14.62
CA PHE A 124 1.29 4.06 -14.90
C PHE A 124 1.17 5.10 -16.02
N VAL A 125 1.91 6.21 -15.91
CA VAL A 125 1.91 7.28 -16.91
C VAL A 125 3.35 7.53 -17.35
N CYS A 126 3.61 7.45 -18.65
CA CYS A 126 4.94 7.66 -19.23
C CYS A 126 4.87 8.66 -20.39
N GLY A 127 5.22 9.91 -20.11
CA GLY A 127 4.98 11.02 -21.05
C GLY A 127 3.49 11.28 -21.15
N ASP A 128 2.95 11.18 -22.37
CA ASP A 128 1.52 11.35 -22.66
C ASP A 128 0.76 10.01 -22.70
N GLU A 129 1.43 8.88 -22.45
CA GLU A 129 0.85 7.54 -22.53
C GLU A 129 0.42 6.99 -21.16
N ILE A 130 -0.71 6.26 -21.11
CA ILE A 130 -1.32 5.75 -19.87
C ILE A 130 -1.51 4.22 -19.95
N PHE A 131 -0.99 3.51 -18.95
CA PHE A 131 -1.03 2.05 -18.84
C PHE A 131 -1.86 1.62 -17.63
N TRP A 132 -3.01 0.99 -17.86
CA TRP A 132 -3.96 0.59 -16.82
C TRP A 132 -3.77 -0.86 -16.38
N GLY A 133 -3.64 -1.09 -15.07
CA GLY A 133 -3.51 -2.43 -14.49
C GLY A 133 -2.07 -2.83 -14.20
N ASP A 134 -1.92 -3.69 -13.19
CA ASP A 134 -0.63 -4.15 -12.67
C ASP A 134 0.19 -4.91 -13.74
N ASP A 135 -0.51 -5.67 -14.59
CA ASP A 135 0.07 -6.46 -15.66
C ASP A 135 0.67 -5.63 -16.80
N ARG A 136 0.49 -4.30 -16.77
CA ARG A 136 1.02 -3.33 -17.75
C ARG A 136 2.25 -2.58 -17.26
N LEU A 137 2.78 -2.91 -16.08
CA LEU A 137 4.01 -2.27 -15.57
C LEU A 137 5.19 -2.47 -16.53
N ASP A 138 5.39 -3.70 -17.02
CA ASP A 138 6.49 -4.01 -17.95
C ASP A 138 6.34 -3.22 -19.26
N ASP A 139 5.12 -3.11 -19.80
CA ASP A 139 4.83 -2.31 -20.99
C ASP A 139 5.18 -0.82 -20.77
N ALA A 140 4.83 -0.26 -19.61
CA ALA A 140 5.16 1.13 -19.27
C ALA A 140 6.68 1.36 -19.18
N ILE A 141 7.42 0.40 -18.62
CA ILE A 141 8.89 0.45 -18.55
C ILE A 141 9.50 0.38 -19.94
N ASP A 142 9.02 -0.51 -20.79
CA ASP A 142 9.52 -0.68 -22.16
C ASP A 142 9.23 0.57 -23.00
N TRP A 143 8.03 1.16 -22.87
CA TRP A 143 7.69 2.44 -23.49
C TRP A 143 8.61 3.57 -23.02
N ALA A 144 8.86 3.69 -21.71
CA ALA A 144 9.76 4.71 -21.16
C ALA A 144 11.21 4.55 -21.65
N ARG A 145 11.62 3.34 -22.03
CA ARG A 145 12.92 3.04 -22.65
C ARG A 145 12.96 3.26 -24.16
N GLY A 146 11.83 3.60 -24.79
CA GLY A 146 11.70 3.70 -26.24
C GLY A 146 11.70 2.34 -26.96
N ALA A 147 11.42 1.25 -26.25
CA ALA A 147 11.29 -0.07 -26.84
C ALA A 147 9.92 -0.22 -27.53
N ALA A 148 9.84 -1.12 -28.53
CA ALA A 148 8.58 -1.45 -29.17
C ALA A 148 7.67 -2.18 -28.17
N LEU A 149 6.44 -1.70 -28.00
CA LEU A 149 5.45 -2.39 -27.18
C LEU A 149 5.10 -3.75 -27.80
N PRO A 150 4.88 -4.79 -26.98
CA PRO A 150 4.31 -6.03 -27.46
C PRO A 150 2.91 -5.78 -28.06
N ALA A 151 2.50 -6.63 -29.00
CA ALA A 151 1.16 -6.54 -29.57
C ALA A 151 0.08 -6.51 -28.46
N PRO A 152 -0.98 -5.70 -28.62
CA PRO A 152 -1.99 -5.52 -27.58
C PRO A 152 -2.57 -6.86 -27.15
N ARG A 153 -2.59 -7.12 -25.83
CA ARG A 153 -3.18 -8.33 -25.26
C ARG A 153 -4.70 -8.32 -25.53
N PRO A 154 -5.32 -9.46 -25.89
CA PRO A 154 -6.76 -9.51 -26.14
C PRO A 154 -7.54 -8.99 -24.93
N GLY A 155 -8.33 -7.92 -25.11
CA GLY A 155 -9.20 -7.36 -24.06
C GLY A 155 -8.75 -6.03 -23.46
N ALA A 156 -7.53 -5.55 -23.74
CA ALA A 156 -7.11 -4.19 -23.36
C ALA A 156 -7.66 -3.19 -24.39
N ARG A 157 -8.64 -2.35 -24.00
CA ARG A 157 -9.05 -1.20 -24.82
C ARG A 157 -8.06 -0.06 -24.60
N ALA A 158 -7.68 0.59 -25.72
CA ALA A 158 -7.00 1.88 -25.75
C ALA A 158 -7.86 2.97 -25.07
#